data_AF-A0A0C3BWN3-F1
#
_entry.id   AF-A0A0C3BWN3-F1
#
_cell.length_a   1.000
_cell.length_b   1.000
_cell.length_c   1.000
_cell.angle_alpha   90.00
_cell.angle_beta   90.00
_cell.angle_gamma   90.00
#
_symmetry.space_group_name_H-M   'P 1'
#
loop_
_entity.id
_entity.type
_entity.pdbx_description
1 polymer ?
#
loop_
_entity_poly.entity_id
_entity_poly.type
_entity_poly.pdbx_seq_one_letter_code
_entity_poly.pdbx_strand_id
1 'polypeptide(L)' 'PSPDTFQPERYLPAASPLNLAFFFGFGRRICPGLHIAMNSLFIGITRILWAFDINPIIDSDGKPVIPSTD' A
#
# COMPACT_ATOMS: atom_id res chain seq x y z
N PRO A 1 -14.95 1.58 12.91
CA PRO A 1 -13.61 1.01 12.65
C PRO A 1 -13.73 -0.38 12.00
N SER A 2 -13.07 -0.57 10.86
CA SER A 2 -12.97 -1.85 10.13
C SER A 2 -11.49 -2.07 9.80
N PRO A 3 -10.77 -2.97 10.50
CA PRO A 3 -9.33 -3.16 10.32
C PRO A 3 -9.01 -3.98 9.06
N ASP A 4 -9.88 -4.93 8.70
CA ASP A 4 -9.70 -5.82 7.56
C ASP A 4 -10.10 -5.16 6.22
N THR A 5 -10.68 -3.96 6.29
CA THR A 5 -11.08 -3.20 5.10
C THR A 5 -9.91 -2.35 4.61
N PHE A 6 -9.54 -2.53 3.35
CA PHE A 6 -8.59 -1.64 2.67
C PHE A 6 -9.18 -0.22 2.53
N GLN A 7 -8.69 0.71 3.35
CA GLN A 7 -9.15 2.10 3.41
C GLN A 7 -7.95 3.06 3.48
N PRO A 8 -7.28 3.37 2.36
CA PRO A 8 -6.06 4.17 2.33
C PRO A 8 -6.27 5.61 2.82
N GLU A 9 -7.48 6.16 2.68
CA GLU A 9 -7.84 7.53 3.06
C GLU A 9 -7.67 7.78 4.57
N ARG A 10 -7.67 6.72 5.39
CA ARG A 10 -7.45 6.80 6.84
C ARG A 10 -6.09 7.42 7.20
N TYR A 11 -5.14 7.41 6.26
CA TYR A 11 -3.78 7.89 6.47
C TYR A 11 -3.53 9.29 5.88
N LEU A 12 -4.56 9.99 5.39
CA LEU A 12 -4.44 11.37 4.93
C LEU A 12 -4.17 12.34 6.10
N PRO A 13 -3.46 13.47 5.88
CA PRO A 13 -2.99 14.35 6.95
C PRO A 13 -4.10 14.95 7.84
N ALA A 14 -5.30 15.11 7.30
CA ALA A 14 -6.46 15.60 8.05
C ALA A 14 -7.01 14.58 9.07
N ALA A 15 -6.65 13.30 8.92
CA ALA A 15 -7.14 12.21 9.77
C ALA A 15 -6.13 11.80 10.85
N SER A 16 -4.84 11.71 10.53
CA SER A 16 -3.78 11.37 11.50
C SER A 16 -2.38 11.54 10.91
N PRO A 17 -1.37 12.03 11.65
CA PRO A 17 0.02 12.00 11.19
C PRO A 17 0.49 10.54 11.12
N LEU A 18 0.72 10.07 9.90
CA LEU A 18 1.14 8.71 9.61
C LEU A 18 2.56 8.44 10.12
N ASN A 19 2.70 7.56 11.11
CA ASN A 19 4.01 7.00 11.47
C ASN A 19 4.20 5.62 10.84
N LEU A 20 4.73 5.60 9.61
CA LEU A 20 5.02 4.37 8.86
C LEU A 20 6.12 3.50 9.51
N ALA A 21 6.88 4.02 10.47
CA ALA A 21 7.97 3.28 11.09
C ALA A 21 7.48 2.04 11.86
N PHE A 22 6.22 2.03 12.30
CA PHE A 22 5.64 0.90 13.02
C PHE A 22 5.54 -0.38 12.20
N PHE A 23 5.43 -0.28 10.87
CA PHE A 23 5.47 -1.46 9.98
C PHE A 23 6.86 -2.11 9.94
N PHE A 24 7.88 -1.41 10.41
CA PHE A 24 9.28 -1.84 10.39
C PHE A 24 9.79 -2.26 11.77
N GLY A 25 8.90 -2.37 12.75
CA GLY A 25 9.22 -2.76 14.12
C GLY A 25 9.49 -1.58 15.06
N PHE A 26 10.07 -1.87 16.21
CA PHE A 26 10.16 -0.93 17.33
C PHE A 26 11.50 -1.04 18.08
N GLY A 27 11.89 0.07 18.71
CA GLY A 27 13.04 0.13 19.63
C GLY A 27 14.39 -0.11 18.95
N ARG A 28 15.35 -0.65 19.71
CA ARG A 28 16.75 -0.83 19.28
C ARG A 28 16.95 -1.79 18.10
N ARG A 29 15.91 -2.55 17.73
CA ARG A 29 15.95 -3.53 16.62
C ARG A 29 14.95 -3.19 15.50
N ILE A 30 14.50 -1.94 15.41
CA ILE A 30 13.75 -1.46 14.25
C ILE A 30 14.55 -1.72 12.96
N CYS A 31 13.85 -2.02 11.86
CA CYS A 31 14.50 -2.32 10.58
C CYS A 31 15.50 -1.21 10.21
N PRO A 32 16.80 -1.52 10.09
CA PRO A 32 17.80 -0.52 9.72
C PRO A 32 17.61 -0.03 8.27
N GLY A 33 16.88 -0.80 7.44
CA GLY A 33 16.57 -0.47 6.06
C GLY A 33 15.32 0.37 5.85
N LEU A 34 14.62 0.82 6.90
CA LEU A 34 13.35 1.57 6.82
C LEU A 34 13.38 2.68 5.76
N HIS A 35 14.38 3.56 5.80
CA HIS A 35 14.46 4.70 4.90
C HIS A 35 14.67 4.29 3.44
N ILE A 36 15.51 3.27 3.20
CA ILE A 36 15.79 2.75 1.86
C ILE A 36 14.52 2.09 1.31
N ALA A 37 13.85 1.27 2.12
CA ALA A 37 12.62 0.58 1.74
C ALA A 37 11.51 1.58 1.39
N MET A 38 11.31 2.60 2.23
CA MET A 38 10.32 3.66 1.99
C MET A 38 10.58 4.42 0.68
N ASN A 39 11.81 4.86 0.46
CA ASN A 39 12.16 5.59 -0.76
C ASN A 39 12.04 4.71 -2.01
N SER A 40 12.47 3.46 -1.91
CA SER A 40 12.40 2.47 -3.00
C SER A 40 10.96 2.14 -3.36
N LEU A 41 10.10 1.97 -2.36
CA LEU A 41 8.68 1.69 -2.55
C LEU A 41 7.98 2.89 -3.20
N PHE A 42 8.25 4.10 -2.71
CA PHE A 42 7.68 5.32 -3.28
C PHE A 42 8.02 5.47 -4.76
N ILE A 43 9.32 5.41 -5.11
CA ILE A 43 9.72 5.57 -6.51
C ILE A 43 9.22 4.41 -7.39
N GLY A 44 9.16 3.19 -6.86
CA GLY A 44 8.63 2.03 -7.57
C GLY A 44 7.15 2.19 -7.91
N ILE A 45 6.32 2.53 -6.92
CA ILE A 45 4.88 2.73 -7.10
C ILE A 45 4.62 3.92 -8.04
N THR A 46 5.29 5.06 -7.84
CA THR A 46 5.12 6.23 -8.71
C THR A 46 5.44 5.90 -10.17
N ARG A 47 6.50 5.12 -10.43
CA ARG A 47 6.84 4.71 -11.80
C ARG A 47 5.80 3.79 -12.42
N ILE A 48 5.27 2.84 -11.64
CA ILE A 48 4.19 1.95 -12.10
C ILE A 48 2.95 2.77 -12.48
N LEU A 49 2.53 3.68 -11.60
CA LEU A 49 1.35 4.53 -11.83
C LEU A 49 1.54 5.53 -12.99
N TRP A 50 2.78 5.97 -13.24
CA TRP A 50 3.07 6.83 -14.39
C TRP A 50 3.05 6.06 -15.72
N ALA A 51 3.52 4.81 -15.74
CA ALA A 51 3.73 4.04 -16.95
C ALA A 51 2.54 3.16 -17.37
N PHE A 52 1.68 2.76 -16.44
CA PHE A 52 0.66 1.74 -16.67
C PHE A 52 -0.70 2.07 -16.05
N ASP A 53 -1.76 1.67 -16.75
CA ASP A 53 -3.10 1.53 -16.19
C ASP A 53 -3.30 0.10 -15.68
N ILE A 54 -3.41 -0.06 -14.36
CA ILE A 54 -3.59 -1.36 -13.71
C ILE A 54 -5.09 -1.70 -13.70
N ASN A 55 -5.47 -2.74 -14.44
CA ASN A 55 -6.84 -3.21 -14.54
C ASN A 55 -6.95 -4.70 -14.16
N PRO A 56 -8.09 -5.15 -13.60
CA PRO A 56 -8.33 -6.56 -13.31
C PRO A 56 -8.37 -7.39 -14.60
N ILE A 57 -8.04 -8.67 -14.48
CA ILE A 57 -8.29 -9.64 -15.55
C ILE A 57 -9.79 -9.80 -15.78
N ILE A 58 -10.18 -9.98 -17.04
CA ILE A 58 -11.58 -10.21 -17.43
C ILE A 58 -11.81 -11.72 -17.59
N ASP A 59 -12.87 -12.23 -16.98
CA ASP A 59 -13.30 -13.63 -17.11
C ASP A 59 -14.02 -13.90 -18.44
N SER A 60 -14.45 -15.15 -18.66
CA SER A 60 -15.19 -15.56 -19.85
C SER A 60 -16.55 -14.88 -20.00
N ASP A 61 -17.12 -14.35 -18.90
CA ASP A 61 -18.41 -13.68 -18.85
C ASP A 61 -18.29 -12.16 -19.03
N GLY A 62 -17.07 -11.66 -19.29
CA GLY A 62 -16.78 -10.24 -19.47
C GLY A 62 -16.71 -9.45 -18.18
N LYS A 63 -16.56 -10.11 -17.02
CA LYS A 63 -16.52 -9.45 -15.70
C LYS A 63 -15.10 -9.37 -15.14
N PRO A 64 -14.79 -8.32 -14.35
CA PRO A 64 -13.50 -8.18 -13.69
C PRO A 64 -13.36 -9.20 -12.55
N VAL A 65 -12.24 -9.92 -12.51
CA VAL A 65 -11.89 -10.82 -11.41
C VAL A 65 -11.16 -10.03 -10.33
N ILE A 66 -11.81 -9.89 -9.17
CA ILE A 66 -11.24 -9.22 -7.99
C ILE A 66 -10.65 -10.30 -7.06
N PRO A 67 -9.42 -10.12 -6.54
CA PRO A 67 -8.86 -11.03 -5.54
C PRO A 67 -9.74 -11.14 -4.29
N SER A 68 -9.78 -12.33 -3.69
CA SER A 68 -10.44 -12.53 -2.38
C SER A 68 -9.78 -11.65 -1.32
N THR A 69 -10.58 -11.15 -0.39
CA THR A 69 -10.12 -10.35 0.77
C THR A 69 -9.72 -11.20 1.98
N ASP A 70 -9.87 -12.53 1.87
CA ASP A 70 -9.60 -13.53 2.91
C ASP A 70 -8.18 -14.12 2.80
#